data_AF-A0A379Y9A5-F1
#
_entry.id   AF-A0A379Y9A5-F1
#
_cell.length_a   1.000
_cell.length_b   1.000
_cell.length_c   1.000
_cell.angle_alpha   90.00
_cell.angle_beta   90.00
_cell.angle_gamma   90.00
#
_symmetry.space_group_name_H-M   'P 1'
#
loop_
_entity.id
_entity.type
_entity.pdbx_description
1 polymer ?
#
loop_
_entity_poly.entity_id
_entity_poly.type
_entity_poly.pdbx_seq_one_letter_code
_entity_poly.pdbx_strand_id
1 'polypeptide(L)'
;MRKVAKLMGISLLALGLAACDGETKDTKAAPDGAAASAPAGQQVSLLDGKLAFTLPVGMADQSGKLGNQANNMHVYADSTGQRAVIVILGDKTADSLETLAKRLENTQRARDANLQVITNKALDVNGVPLRQLDSIITSGGEKAYSSVLIGSLNNNMLTIQVTLPADNQQQAQTEAEGIISTLKLKQ
;
A
#
# COMPACT_ATOMS: atom_id res chain seq x y z
N MET A 1 11.63 -34.30 -60.05
CA MET A 1 12.88 -33.98 -59.31
C MET A 1 12.52 -34.01 -57.82
N ARG A 2 12.83 -35.06 -57.01
CA ARG A 2 14.11 -35.35 -56.28
C ARG A 2 14.65 -34.08 -55.59
N LYS A 3 14.91 -33.93 -54.27
CA LYS A 3 15.24 -34.80 -53.11
C LYS A 3 14.89 -34.02 -51.80
N VAL A 4 14.46 -34.56 -50.65
CA VAL A 4 15.07 -35.42 -49.59
C VAL A 4 16.16 -34.75 -48.71
N ALA A 5 15.81 -34.59 -47.42
CA ALA A 5 16.57 -34.77 -46.14
C ALA A 5 17.64 -33.78 -45.60
N LYS A 6 17.44 -33.38 -44.33
CA LYS A 6 18.30 -33.54 -43.10
C LYS A 6 17.70 -32.64 -41.99
N LEU A 7 17.23 -33.04 -40.79
CA LEU A 7 17.67 -33.94 -39.70
C LEU A 7 18.99 -33.54 -39.01
N MET A 8 18.95 -33.61 -37.67
CA MET A 8 19.97 -33.37 -36.62
C MET A 8 19.94 -31.93 -36.04
N GLY A 9 19.78 -31.69 -34.73
CA GLY A 9 19.99 -32.58 -33.60
C GLY A 9 19.28 -32.15 -32.31
N ILE A 10 19.08 -33.18 -31.51
CA ILE A 10 18.50 -33.24 -30.17
C ILE A 10 19.49 -32.67 -29.16
N SER A 11 19.01 -31.86 -28.23
CA SER A 11 19.62 -31.77 -26.89
C SER A 11 18.52 -32.04 -25.86
N LEU A 12 18.45 -33.30 -25.43
CA LEU A 12 17.88 -33.67 -24.15
C LEU A 12 18.73 -33.02 -23.05
N LEU A 13 18.09 -32.42 -22.05
CA LEU A 13 18.58 -32.51 -20.67
C LEU A 13 17.38 -32.60 -19.73
N ALA A 14 17.02 -33.83 -19.38
CA ALA A 14 16.16 -34.13 -18.26
C ALA A 14 17.01 -34.16 -16.98
N LEU A 15 16.47 -33.64 -15.87
CA LEU A 15 16.31 -34.33 -14.58
C LEU A 15 16.05 -33.31 -13.46
N GLY A 16 14.91 -33.49 -12.80
CA GLY A 16 14.51 -32.73 -11.62
C GLY A 16 13.11 -33.12 -11.16
N LEU A 17 12.87 -34.44 -11.01
CA LEU A 17 11.72 -34.94 -10.25
C LEU A 17 11.97 -34.64 -8.77
N ALA A 18 11.11 -33.81 -8.18
CA ALA A 18 10.68 -33.99 -6.80
C ALA A 18 9.20 -34.33 -6.85
N ALA A 19 8.87 -35.49 -6.31
CA ALA A 19 7.54 -36.03 -6.21
C ALA A 19 6.62 -35.13 -5.37
N CYS A 20 5.38 -34.99 -5.82
CA CYS A 20 4.25 -34.98 -4.89
C CYS A 20 3.15 -35.80 -5.56
N ASP A 21 3.14 -37.06 -5.17
CA ASP A 21 2.03 -38.00 -5.34
C ASP A 21 0.81 -37.47 -4.58
N GLY A 22 -0.37 -37.60 -5.18
CA GLY A 22 -1.62 -37.07 -4.65
C GLY A 22 -2.71 -36.93 -5.71
N GLU A 23 -3.27 -38.06 -6.14
CA GLU A 23 -4.56 -38.08 -6.81
C GLU A 23 -5.67 -37.68 -5.82
N THR A 24 -6.29 -36.51 -6.04
CA THR A 24 -7.69 -36.28 -5.68
C THR A 24 -8.30 -35.21 -6.59
N LYS A 25 -9.37 -35.61 -7.27
CA LYS A 25 -10.37 -34.70 -7.84
C LYS A 25 -10.74 -33.67 -6.79
N ASP A 26 -10.72 -32.39 -7.15
CA ASP A 26 -11.80 -31.46 -6.86
C ASP A 26 -11.59 -30.15 -7.64
N THR A 27 -12.57 -29.84 -8.46
CA THR A 27 -12.77 -28.54 -9.10
C THR A 27 -12.85 -27.48 -8.00
N LYS A 28 -11.80 -26.66 -7.83
CA LYS A 28 -11.89 -25.46 -6.99
C LYS A 28 -11.18 -24.28 -7.64
N ALA A 29 -11.95 -23.20 -7.67
CA ALA A 29 -11.68 -21.91 -8.29
C ALA A 29 -10.25 -21.40 -8.07
N ALA A 30 -9.71 -20.76 -9.12
CA ALA A 30 -8.61 -19.82 -8.98
C ALA A 30 -8.99 -18.77 -7.92
N PRO A 31 -8.17 -18.51 -6.90
CA PRO A 31 -8.33 -17.31 -6.11
C PRO A 31 -7.91 -16.12 -6.95
N ASP A 32 -8.81 -15.16 -7.01
CA ASP A 32 -8.61 -13.78 -7.39
C ASP A 32 -7.32 -13.15 -6.85
N GLY A 33 -6.84 -12.18 -7.60
CA GLY A 33 -5.93 -11.15 -7.11
C GLY A 33 -4.49 -11.39 -7.55
N ALA A 34 -4.06 -10.66 -8.58
CA ALA A 34 -2.65 -10.35 -8.73
C ALA A 34 -2.14 -9.83 -7.38
N ALA A 35 -1.29 -10.61 -6.72
CA ALA A 35 -0.65 -10.18 -5.49
C ALA A 35 0.05 -8.85 -5.79
N ALA A 36 -0.32 -7.78 -5.08
CA ALA A 36 0.43 -6.55 -5.13
C ALA A 36 1.90 -6.89 -4.83
N SER A 37 2.79 -6.62 -5.77
CA SER A 37 4.22 -6.85 -5.57
C SER A 37 4.66 -6.04 -4.36
N ALA A 38 5.02 -6.70 -3.26
CA ALA A 38 5.49 -6.03 -2.06
C ALA A 38 6.67 -5.12 -2.46
N PRO A 39 6.65 -3.83 -2.05
CA PRO A 39 7.73 -2.92 -2.40
C PRO A 39 9.03 -3.48 -1.81
N ALA A 40 10.04 -3.67 -2.66
CA ALA A 40 11.40 -3.83 -2.18
C ALA A 40 11.82 -2.51 -1.52
N GLY A 41 12.36 -2.55 -0.30
CA GLY A 41 12.75 -1.34 0.40
C GLY A 41 13.07 -1.52 1.88
N GLN A 42 13.14 -0.40 2.61
CA GLN A 42 13.55 -0.39 4.01
C GLN A 42 12.38 -0.72 4.91
N GLN A 43 12.59 -1.63 5.88
CA GLN A 43 11.61 -1.84 6.93
C GLN A 43 11.63 -0.67 7.91
N VAL A 44 10.48 -0.04 8.10
CA VAL A 44 10.23 0.99 9.10
C VAL A 44 9.53 0.36 10.29
N SER A 45 9.95 0.74 11.50
CA SER A 45 9.36 0.31 12.76
C SER A 45 9.20 1.51 13.68
N LEU A 46 7.97 1.76 14.08
CA LEU A 46 7.55 2.86 14.96
C LEU A 46 6.88 2.27 16.20
N LEU A 47 6.73 3.11 17.24
CA LEU A 47 6.00 2.77 18.46
C LEU A 47 6.51 1.48 19.11
N ASP A 48 7.83 1.37 19.29
CA ASP A 48 8.48 0.18 19.85
C ASP A 48 8.13 -1.12 19.09
N GLY A 49 7.91 -1.01 17.78
CA GLY A 49 7.59 -2.14 16.90
C GLY A 49 6.12 -2.57 16.91
N LYS A 50 5.24 -1.72 17.43
CA LYS A 50 3.78 -1.90 17.35
C LYS A 50 3.19 -1.46 16.01
N LEU A 51 3.91 -0.63 15.26
CA LEU A 51 3.60 -0.29 13.89
C LEU A 51 4.84 -0.51 13.03
N ALA A 52 4.73 -1.33 12.00
CA ALA A 52 5.80 -1.52 11.03
C ALA A 52 5.26 -1.61 9.62
N PHE A 53 6.04 -1.17 8.64
CA PHE A 53 5.71 -1.27 7.22
C PHE A 53 7.01 -1.23 6.40
N THR A 54 6.92 -1.58 5.13
CA THR A 54 8.04 -1.50 4.19
C THR A 54 7.90 -0.23 3.37
N LEU A 55 8.90 0.63 3.48
CA LEU A 55 8.98 1.88 2.75
C LEU A 55 9.60 1.61 1.36
N PRO A 56 9.00 2.08 0.25
CA PRO A 56 9.56 1.88 -1.08
C PRO A 56 10.95 2.50 -1.25
N VAL A 57 11.77 1.92 -2.13
CA VAL A 57 13.06 2.49 -2.51
C VAL A 57 12.92 3.94 -2.96
N GLY A 58 13.89 4.76 -2.54
CA GLY A 58 13.98 6.18 -2.86
C GLY A 58 13.29 7.10 -1.86
N MET A 59 12.48 6.58 -0.94
CA MET A 59 11.96 7.35 0.19
C MET A 59 12.87 7.20 1.42
N ALA A 60 12.93 8.25 2.25
CA ALA A 60 13.68 8.26 3.50
C ALA A 60 12.96 9.11 4.55
N ASP A 61 13.32 8.91 5.82
CA ASP A 61 12.77 9.69 6.94
C ASP A 61 13.12 11.18 6.81
N GLN A 62 12.08 12.02 6.78
CA GLN A 62 12.14 13.49 6.75
C GLN A 62 11.55 14.12 8.02
N SER A 63 11.16 13.34 9.03
CA SER A 63 10.46 13.83 10.24
C SER A 63 11.25 14.93 10.96
N GLY A 64 12.59 14.85 11.00
CA GLY A 64 13.43 15.88 11.63
C GLY A 64 13.66 17.15 10.79
N LYS A 65 13.20 17.18 9.52
CA LYS A 65 13.49 18.28 8.58
C LYS A 65 12.32 19.25 8.40
N LEU A 66 11.11 18.87 8.83
CA LEU A 66 9.90 19.71 8.70
C LEU A 66 9.68 20.67 9.90
N GLY A 67 10.72 20.99 10.67
CA GLY A 67 10.66 21.93 11.80
C GLY A 67 10.28 21.27 13.14
N ASN A 68 9.57 22.00 14.01
CA ASN A 68 9.07 21.49 15.30
C ASN A 68 7.93 20.48 15.06
N GLN A 69 8.30 19.28 14.66
CA GLN A 69 7.39 18.16 14.53
C GLN A 69 7.07 17.66 15.94
N ALA A 70 5.78 17.56 16.24
CA ALA A 70 5.37 16.89 17.45
C ALA A 70 5.81 15.41 17.34
N ASN A 71 6.23 14.80 18.46
CA ASN A 71 6.77 13.43 18.51
C ASN A 71 5.80 12.35 17.97
N ASN A 72 4.59 12.74 17.59
CA ASN A 72 3.51 11.91 17.10
C ASN A 72 3.38 11.94 15.56
N MET A 73 4.22 12.67 14.83
CA MET A 73 4.24 12.72 13.37
C MET A 73 5.55 12.18 12.82
N HIS A 74 5.45 11.21 11.92
CA HIS A 74 6.58 10.65 11.17
C HIS A 74 6.34 10.83 9.69
N VAL A 75 7.29 11.44 8.99
CA VAL A 75 7.21 11.75 7.56
C VAL A 75 8.31 11.01 6.84
N TYR A 76 7.96 10.17 5.88
CA TYR A 76 8.88 9.53 4.95
C TYR A 76 8.58 10.04 3.56
N ALA A 77 9.57 10.54 2.84
CA ALA A 77 9.36 11.06 1.50
C ALA A 77 10.59 10.85 0.62
N ASP A 78 10.38 10.90 -0.70
CA ASP A 78 11.47 10.99 -1.66
C ASP A 78 12.08 12.40 -1.69
N SER A 79 13.14 12.58 -2.49
CA SER A 79 13.85 13.86 -2.57
C SER A 79 13.01 14.99 -3.16
N THR A 80 11.94 14.69 -3.89
CA THR A 80 11.05 15.70 -4.51
C THR A 80 9.87 16.05 -3.60
N GLY A 81 9.54 15.19 -2.63
CA GLY A 81 8.38 15.34 -1.76
C GLY A 81 7.07 14.94 -2.45
N GLN A 82 7.12 14.45 -3.69
CA GLN A 82 5.93 14.04 -4.44
C GLN A 82 5.46 12.65 -4.04
N ARG A 83 6.37 11.81 -3.53
CA ARG A 83 6.04 10.52 -2.92
C ARG A 83 6.26 10.62 -1.42
N ALA A 84 5.21 10.38 -0.64
CA ALA A 84 5.26 10.50 0.81
C ALA A 84 4.42 9.44 1.52
N VAL A 85 4.89 9.00 2.68
CA VAL A 85 4.16 8.24 3.69
C VAL A 85 4.24 9.00 5.00
N ILE A 86 3.09 9.41 5.54
CA ILE A 86 3.00 10.16 6.79
C ILE A 86 2.23 9.33 7.81
N VAL A 87 2.81 9.13 8.98
CA VAL A 87 2.17 8.46 10.13
C VAL A 87 1.91 9.51 11.20
N ILE A 88 0.65 9.64 11.63
CA ILE A 88 0.23 10.59 12.65
C ILE A 88 -0.48 9.83 13.77
N LEU A 89 -0.11 10.11 15.01
CA LEU A 89 -0.79 9.66 16.21
C LEU A 89 -1.53 10.82 16.86
N GLY A 90 -2.84 10.76 16.85
CA GLY A 90 -3.70 11.70 17.54
C GLY A 90 -4.18 11.18 18.89
N ASP A 91 -4.86 12.07 19.61
CA ASP A 91 -5.67 11.69 20.75
C ASP A 91 -6.80 10.74 20.34
N LYS A 92 -7.25 9.92 21.29
CA LYS A 92 -8.41 9.06 21.09
C LYS A 92 -9.62 9.89 20.70
N THR A 93 -10.42 9.36 19.78
CA THR A 93 -11.75 9.87 19.47
C THR A 93 -12.84 8.90 19.89
N ALA A 94 -14.03 9.44 20.16
CA ALA A 94 -15.26 8.66 20.35
C ALA A 94 -16.02 8.43 19.02
N ASP A 95 -15.65 9.15 17.95
CA ASP A 95 -16.26 9.00 16.63
C ASP A 95 -15.99 7.60 16.06
N SER A 96 -16.97 7.05 15.33
CA SER A 96 -16.77 5.81 14.57
C SER A 96 -15.78 6.02 13.41
N LEU A 97 -15.06 4.96 12.99
CA LEU A 97 -14.16 5.04 11.83
C LEU A 97 -14.88 5.48 10.54
N GLU A 98 -16.16 5.16 10.39
CA GLU A 98 -16.97 5.58 9.25
C GLU A 98 -17.26 7.08 9.29
N THR A 99 -17.62 7.61 10.46
CA THR A 99 -17.80 9.06 10.68
C THR A 99 -16.50 9.81 10.39
N LEU A 100 -15.37 9.30 10.85
CA LEU A 100 -14.05 9.88 10.62
C LEU A 100 -13.68 9.89 9.13
N ALA A 101 -13.85 8.77 8.43
CA ALA A 101 -13.56 8.69 7.00
C ALA A 101 -14.49 9.61 6.19
N LYS A 102 -15.78 9.72 6.56
CA LYS A 102 -16.69 10.65 5.90
C LYS A 102 -16.29 12.11 6.12
N ARG A 103 -15.87 12.46 7.33
CA ARG A 103 -15.34 13.79 7.64
C ARG A 103 -14.06 14.09 6.85
N LEU A 104 -13.17 13.10 6.72
CA LEU A 104 -11.96 13.22 5.91
C LEU A 104 -12.30 13.47 4.44
N GLU A 105 -13.20 12.67 3.86
CA GLU A 105 -13.66 12.83 2.47
C GLU A 105 -14.24 14.23 2.24
N ASN A 106 -15.10 14.70 3.14
CA ASN A 106 -15.68 16.04 3.06
C ASN A 106 -14.61 17.14 3.14
N THR A 107 -13.60 16.94 3.99
CA THR A 107 -12.47 17.88 4.13
C THR A 107 -11.62 17.91 2.85
N GLN A 108 -11.37 16.75 2.23
CA GLN A 108 -10.66 16.68 0.96
C GLN A 108 -11.47 17.37 -0.15
N ARG A 109 -12.78 17.12 -0.24
CA ARG A 109 -13.66 17.72 -1.26
C ARG A 109 -13.80 19.24 -1.11
N ALA A 110 -13.75 19.74 0.12
CA ALA A 110 -13.74 21.18 0.39
C ALA A 110 -12.45 21.86 -0.11
N ARG A 111 -11.34 21.13 -0.21
CA ARG A 111 -10.05 21.62 -0.70
C ARG A 111 -9.86 21.39 -2.20
N ASP A 112 -10.43 20.32 -2.72
CA ASP A 112 -10.40 19.95 -4.13
C ASP A 112 -11.81 19.62 -4.63
N ALA A 113 -12.39 20.53 -5.41
CA ALA A 113 -13.70 20.36 -6.01
C ALA A 113 -13.75 19.21 -7.04
N ASN A 114 -12.58 18.77 -7.55
CA ASN A 114 -12.46 17.68 -8.52
C ASN A 114 -12.05 16.36 -7.86
N LEU A 115 -12.17 16.24 -6.53
CA LEU A 115 -11.84 15.04 -5.77
C LEU A 115 -12.53 13.81 -6.37
N GLN A 116 -11.74 12.79 -6.72
CA GLN A 116 -12.26 11.50 -7.17
C GLN A 116 -12.04 10.48 -6.07
N VAL A 117 -13.11 10.01 -5.44
CA VAL A 117 -13.02 8.93 -4.45
C VAL A 117 -12.94 7.60 -5.19
N ILE A 118 -11.86 6.85 -4.96
CA ILE A 118 -11.61 5.54 -5.57
C ILE A 118 -12.12 4.42 -4.67
N THR A 119 -11.84 4.50 -3.37
CA THR A 119 -12.35 3.53 -2.40
C THR A 119 -12.63 4.18 -1.06
N ASN A 120 -13.61 3.64 -0.35
CA ASN A 120 -13.84 3.92 1.06
C ASN A 120 -14.33 2.63 1.72
N LYS A 121 -13.43 1.87 2.34
CA LYS A 121 -13.71 0.50 2.82
C LYS A 121 -13.12 0.24 4.20
N ALA A 122 -13.74 -0.69 4.91
CA ALA A 122 -13.13 -1.26 6.12
C ALA A 122 -11.95 -2.16 5.74
N LEU A 123 -10.95 -2.18 6.59
CA LEU A 123 -9.76 -3.02 6.47
C LEU A 123 -9.40 -3.54 7.86
N ASP A 124 -9.00 -4.80 7.97
CA ASP A 124 -8.42 -5.34 9.20
C ASP A 124 -6.95 -5.63 8.96
N VAL A 125 -6.07 -5.13 9.84
CA VAL A 125 -4.64 -5.42 9.80
C VAL A 125 -4.22 -5.96 11.16
N ASN A 126 -3.95 -7.26 11.20
CA ASN A 126 -3.55 -7.97 12.42
C ASN A 126 -4.54 -7.80 13.59
N GLY A 127 -5.85 -7.80 13.32
CA GLY A 127 -6.89 -7.61 14.33
C GLY A 127 -7.06 -6.16 14.78
N VAL A 128 -6.42 -5.20 14.10
CA VAL A 128 -6.66 -3.77 14.28
C VAL A 128 -7.61 -3.29 13.17
N PRO A 129 -8.83 -2.85 13.51
CA PRO A 129 -9.77 -2.34 12.53
C PRO A 129 -9.31 -0.96 12.04
N LEU A 130 -9.25 -0.83 10.72
CA LEU A 130 -8.91 0.38 9.99
C LEU A 130 -10.05 0.73 9.01
N ARG A 131 -10.07 1.98 8.57
CA ARG A 131 -10.85 2.44 7.42
C ARG A 131 -9.90 3.06 6.42
N GLN A 132 -9.94 2.58 5.18
CA GLN A 132 -9.15 3.07 4.06
C GLN A 132 -10.00 3.99 3.20
N LEU A 133 -9.51 5.20 2.92
CA LEU A 133 -10.05 6.15 1.95
C LEU A 133 -8.98 6.41 0.90
N ASP A 134 -9.24 5.95 -0.33
CA ASP A 134 -8.39 6.22 -1.47
C ASP A 134 -9.05 7.26 -2.38
N SER A 135 -8.28 8.24 -2.83
CA SER A 135 -8.74 9.31 -3.70
C SER A 135 -7.67 9.77 -4.68
N ILE A 136 -8.12 10.36 -5.80
CA ILE A 136 -7.28 11.22 -6.62
C ILE A 136 -7.58 12.66 -6.21
N ILE A 137 -6.55 13.34 -5.74
CA ILE A 137 -6.57 14.77 -5.42
C ILE A 137 -5.87 15.54 -6.54
N THR A 138 -6.37 16.74 -6.83
CA THR A 138 -5.79 17.67 -7.79
C THR A 138 -5.40 18.96 -7.08
N SER A 139 -4.14 19.36 -7.19
CA SER A 139 -3.64 20.63 -6.64
C SER A 139 -2.69 21.28 -7.62
N GLY A 140 -2.91 22.56 -7.95
CA GLY A 140 -2.04 23.28 -8.89
C GLY A 140 -1.97 22.68 -10.30
N GLY A 141 -2.94 21.85 -10.69
CA GLY A 141 -2.94 21.11 -11.96
C GLY A 141 -2.27 19.73 -11.91
N GLU A 142 -1.57 19.41 -10.83
CA GLU A 142 -0.96 18.10 -10.60
C GLU A 142 -1.96 17.16 -9.91
N LYS A 143 -1.96 15.90 -10.34
CA LYS A 143 -2.78 14.84 -9.74
C LYS A 143 -1.92 13.99 -8.82
N ALA A 144 -2.43 13.70 -7.63
CA ALA A 144 -1.83 12.75 -6.71
C ALA A 144 -2.85 11.70 -6.29
N TYR A 145 -2.39 10.46 -6.20
CA TYR A 145 -3.10 9.36 -5.57
C TYR A 145 -2.86 9.47 -4.07
N SER A 146 -3.93 9.53 -3.30
CA SER A 146 -3.92 9.62 -1.86
C SER A 146 -4.59 8.38 -1.29
N SER A 147 -3.91 7.66 -0.41
CA SER A 147 -4.51 6.59 0.40
C SER A 147 -4.37 6.94 1.87
N VAL A 148 -5.50 7.08 2.57
CA VAL A 148 -5.53 7.40 3.99
C VAL A 148 -6.17 6.25 4.77
N LEU A 149 -5.40 5.69 5.69
CA LEU A 149 -5.84 4.71 6.67
C LEU A 149 -6.11 5.41 8.00
N ILE A 150 -7.28 5.19 8.59
CA ILE A 150 -7.65 5.69 9.92
C ILE A 150 -7.97 4.50 10.80
N GLY A 151 -7.42 4.46 12.01
CA GLY A 151 -7.65 3.40 12.99
C GLY A 151 -7.38 3.84 14.42
N SER A 152 -7.42 2.87 15.33
CA SER A 152 -7.02 3.05 16.72
C SER A 152 -5.91 2.06 17.05
N LEU A 153 -4.81 2.54 17.62
CA LEU A 153 -3.68 1.72 18.04
C LEU A 153 -3.23 2.18 19.43
N ASN A 154 -3.19 1.27 20.41
CA ASN A 154 -2.85 1.58 21.81
C ASN A 154 -3.65 2.74 22.42
N ASN A 155 -4.94 2.84 22.12
CA ASN A 155 -5.80 3.91 22.63
C ASN A 155 -5.45 5.31 22.06
N ASN A 156 -4.64 5.38 20.99
CA ASN A 156 -4.39 6.57 20.19
C ASN A 156 -5.04 6.44 18.81
N MET A 157 -5.45 7.57 18.23
CA MET A 157 -5.90 7.59 16.84
C MET A 157 -4.69 7.46 15.92
N LEU A 158 -4.68 6.42 15.09
CA LEU A 158 -3.67 6.23 14.05
C LEU A 158 -4.20 6.77 12.72
N THR A 159 -3.41 7.60 12.05
CA THR A 159 -3.63 7.98 10.65
C THR A 159 -2.37 7.68 9.86
N ILE A 160 -2.47 6.92 8.77
CA ILE A 160 -1.38 6.70 7.82
C ILE A 160 -1.83 7.29 6.49
N GLN A 161 -1.04 8.20 5.93
CA GLN A 161 -1.33 8.84 4.65
C GLN A 161 -0.23 8.47 3.67
N VAL A 162 -0.61 7.90 2.53
CA VAL A 162 0.28 7.64 1.40
C VAL A 162 -0.12 8.61 0.29
N THR A 163 0.84 9.34 -0.24
CA THR A 163 0.65 10.26 -1.37
C THR A 163 1.67 9.92 -2.45
N LEU A 164 1.18 9.72 -3.68
CA LEU A 164 1.98 9.34 -4.83
C LEU A 164 1.54 10.13 -6.06
N PRO A 165 2.43 10.45 -7.02
CA PRO A 165 2.03 11.04 -8.30
C PRO A 165 1.02 10.15 -9.03
N ALA A 166 -0.02 10.75 -9.60
CA ALA A 166 -1.08 10.01 -10.30
C ALA A 166 -1.07 10.21 -11.83
N ASP A 167 0.09 10.50 -12.43
CA ASP A 167 0.27 10.45 -13.89
C ASP A 167 -0.12 9.08 -14.45
N ASN A 168 0.26 8.03 -13.72
CA ASN A 168 -0.22 6.67 -13.92
C ASN A 168 -0.96 6.19 -12.66
N GLN A 169 -2.27 6.39 -12.65
CA GLN A 169 -3.15 6.02 -11.53
C GLN A 169 -2.99 4.55 -11.11
N GLN A 170 -2.91 3.62 -12.06
CA GLN A 170 -2.83 2.20 -11.75
C GLN A 170 -1.52 1.86 -11.03
N GLN A 171 -0.42 2.46 -11.48
CA GLN A 171 0.88 2.29 -10.84
C GLN A 171 0.88 2.87 -9.41
N ALA A 172 0.33 4.06 -9.23
CA ALA A 172 0.22 4.70 -7.93
C ALA A 172 -0.63 3.87 -6.95
N GLN A 173 -1.75 3.33 -7.43
CA GLN A 173 -2.59 2.42 -6.64
C GLN A 173 -1.83 1.15 -6.25
N THR A 174 -1.17 0.49 -7.19
CA THR A 174 -0.39 -0.73 -6.91
C THR A 174 0.74 -0.47 -5.92
N GLU A 175 1.42 0.68 -6.01
CA GLU A 175 2.46 1.04 -5.05
C GLU A 175 1.88 1.32 -3.66
N ALA A 176 0.76 2.06 -3.56
CA ALA A 176 0.09 2.31 -2.30
C ALA A 176 -0.40 0.99 -1.64
N GLU A 177 -1.08 0.13 -2.41
CA GLU A 177 -1.49 -1.21 -1.95
C GLU A 177 -0.29 -2.06 -1.53
N GLY A 178 0.82 -1.95 -2.26
CA GLY A 178 2.10 -2.58 -1.91
C GLY A 178 2.55 -2.17 -0.52
N ILE A 179 2.59 -0.87 -0.21
CA ILE A 179 2.95 -0.37 1.14
C ILE A 179 1.97 -0.91 2.19
N ILE A 180 0.66 -0.78 1.95
CA ILE A 180 -0.41 -1.17 2.89
C ILE A 180 -0.34 -2.68 3.18
N SER A 181 -0.04 -3.51 2.17
CA SER A 181 0.08 -4.97 2.33
C SER A 181 1.20 -5.39 3.28
N THR A 182 2.20 -4.54 3.48
CA THR A 182 3.31 -4.79 4.41
C THR A 182 3.07 -4.28 5.82
N LEU A 183 1.93 -3.59 6.05
CA LEU A 183 1.60 -3.02 7.34
C LEU A 183 1.44 -4.13 8.38
N LYS A 184 2.14 -3.97 9.50
CA LYS A 184 2.06 -4.84 10.67
C LYS A 184 1.68 -4.00 11.87
N LEU A 185 0.56 -4.34 12.50
CA LEU A 185 0.05 -3.68 13.68
C LEU A 185 0.01 -4.64 14.87
N LYS A 186 0.33 -4.13 16.07
CA LYS A 186 0.24 -4.87 17.33
C LYS A 186 -0.45 -4.01 18.38
N GLN A 187 -1.43 -4.59 19.06
CA GLN A 187 -2.06 -3.98 20.24
C GLN A 187 -1.22 -4.23 21.49
#